data_AF-A0A972LKQ1-F1
#
_entry.id   AF-A0A972LKQ1-F1
#
_cell.length_a   1.000
_cell.length_b   1.000
_cell.length_c   1.000
_cell.angle_alpha   90.00
_cell.angle_beta   90.00
_cell.angle_gamma   90.00
#
_symmetry.space_group_name_H-M   'P 1'
#
loop_
_entity.id
_entity.type
_entity.pdbx_description
1 polymer ?
#
loop_
_entity_poly.entity_id
_entity_poly.type
_entity_poly.pdbx_seq_one_letter_code
_entity_poly.pdbx_strand_id
1 'polypeptide(L)'
;NGQDIRLSWSEGWATFFPAVVLNSPLYVDTKPGGTLASFNIEDYSGISALADRAIYTTNEIAVAGVLWDLFDPVDNNEGDTLALSFSKIFQTVLNFPASPKPTTLETFWTTFSSEALTAGSSTAFQSILQGRQIALFQDTTEATELTLTGAAPQSHTLYKEGADPSGDVDVIPFNVTSGTTYTVRTFNLNNGADTFLSIRNDSGVIESNDNESGLTHLNCGIVFGGESNCPANNTLNLSSSITFTAQETGSFTAEVMRSTDAPPSAGLLGAYEIDLSTP
;
A
#
# COMPACT_ATOMS: atom_id res chain seq x y z
N ASN A 1 -3.74 3.55 9.65
CA ASN A 1 -3.89 4.15 8.33
C ASN A 1 -5.15 3.58 7.68
N GLY A 2 -6.34 4.07 8.07
CA GLY A 2 -7.63 3.39 7.80
C GLY A 2 -8.47 4.02 6.68
N GLN A 3 -7.88 4.88 5.86
CA GLN A 3 -8.58 5.55 4.76
C GLN A 3 -8.67 4.62 3.54
N ASP A 4 -9.75 4.79 2.78
CA ASP A 4 -10.01 4.02 1.57
C ASP A 4 -9.08 4.49 0.44
N ILE A 5 -8.29 3.58 -0.13
CA ILE A 5 -7.35 3.89 -1.21
C ILE A 5 -8.05 4.42 -2.48
N ARG A 6 -9.33 4.07 -2.66
CA ARG A 6 -10.13 4.50 -3.81
C ARG A 6 -10.52 5.97 -3.67
N LEU A 7 -10.87 6.36 -2.44
CA LEU A 7 -11.15 7.75 -2.10
C LEU A 7 -9.89 8.59 -2.27
N SER A 8 -8.77 8.08 -1.73
CA SER A 8 -7.46 8.75 -1.84
C SER A 8 -7.06 8.98 -3.29
N TRP A 9 -7.29 7.98 -4.15
CA TRP A 9 -7.10 8.12 -5.59
C TRP A 9 -8.03 9.17 -6.22
N SER A 10 -9.34 9.09 -5.98
CA SER A 10 -10.31 9.99 -6.61
C SER A 10 -10.09 11.45 -6.20
N GLU A 11 -9.83 11.70 -4.92
CA GLU A 11 -9.60 13.05 -4.38
C GLU A 11 -8.20 13.57 -4.76
N GLY A 12 -7.19 12.69 -4.77
CA GLY A 12 -5.86 13.03 -5.24
C GLY A 12 -5.86 13.44 -6.71
N TRP A 13 -6.56 12.68 -7.57
CA TRP A 13 -6.76 13.03 -8.98
C TRP A 13 -7.55 14.34 -9.14
N ALA A 14 -8.62 14.51 -8.36
CA ALA A 14 -9.45 15.72 -8.38
C ALA A 14 -8.69 16.96 -7.89
N THR A 15 -7.66 16.79 -7.06
CA THR A 15 -6.74 17.85 -6.61
C THR A 15 -5.68 18.15 -7.68
N PHE A 16 -5.09 17.10 -8.28
CA PHE A 16 -4.07 17.21 -9.31
C PHE A 16 -4.58 17.89 -10.60
N PHE A 17 -5.76 17.52 -11.09
CA PHE A 17 -6.23 18.00 -12.39
C PHE A 17 -6.39 19.54 -12.46
N PRO A 18 -7.03 20.22 -11.49
CA PRO A 18 -7.05 21.69 -11.45
C PRO A 18 -5.65 22.31 -11.35
N ALA A 19 -4.72 21.70 -10.61
CA ALA A 19 -3.34 22.18 -10.51
C ALA A 19 -2.66 22.20 -11.89
N VAL A 20 -2.84 21.15 -12.68
CA VAL A 20 -2.35 21.08 -14.08
C VAL A 20 -2.99 22.16 -14.95
N VAL A 21 -4.31 22.33 -14.87
CA VAL A 21 -5.04 23.33 -15.69
C VAL A 21 -4.58 24.76 -15.37
N LEU A 22 -4.33 25.05 -14.10
CA LEU A 22 -3.83 26.34 -13.63
C LEU A 22 -2.32 26.49 -13.76
N ASN A 23 -1.61 25.39 -14.05
CA ASN A 23 -0.15 25.28 -14.01
C ASN A 23 0.41 25.85 -12.69
N SER A 24 -0.14 25.40 -11.57
CA SER A 24 0.23 25.84 -10.23
C SER A 24 0.04 24.71 -9.22
N PRO A 25 1.02 24.45 -8.33
CA PRO A 25 0.91 23.44 -7.29
C PRO A 25 0.06 23.92 -6.09
N LEU A 26 -0.45 25.15 -6.13
CA LEU A 26 -1.20 25.72 -5.02
C LEU A 26 -2.65 25.25 -5.06
N TYR A 27 -3.01 24.38 -4.12
CA TYR A 27 -4.40 24.12 -3.80
C TYR A 27 -5.01 25.31 -3.07
N VAL A 28 -6.23 25.70 -3.46
CA VAL A 28 -6.98 26.77 -2.82
C VAL A 28 -8.47 26.39 -2.76
N ASP A 29 -8.98 26.24 -1.56
CA ASP A 29 -10.41 26.19 -1.29
C ASP A 29 -10.88 27.54 -0.74
N THR A 30 -12.06 27.99 -1.15
CA THR A 30 -12.58 29.33 -0.83
C THR A 30 -13.91 29.26 -0.12
N LYS A 31 -14.15 30.23 0.75
CA LYS A 31 -15.44 30.48 1.41
C LYS A 31 -15.86 31.92 1.17
N PRO A 32 -17.13 32.29 1.42
CA PRO A 32 -17.54 33.69 1.36
C PRO A 32 -16.60 34.56 2.22
N GLY A 33 -15.92 35.52 1.58
CA GLY A 33 -15.01 36.46 2.24
C GLY A 33 -13.55 36.01 2.40
N GLY A 34 -13.10 34.89 1.80
CA GLY A 34 -11.67 34.56 1.75
C GLY A 34 -11.34 33.10 1.45
N THR A 35 -10.11 32.70 1.77
CA THR A 35 -9.62 31.33 1.64
C THR A 35 -10.09 30.49 2.82
N LEU A 36 -10.64 29.30 2.55
CA LEU A 36 -10.94 28.29 3.56
C LEU A 36 -9.69 27.49 3.90
N ALA A 37 -9.00 26.98 2.88
CA ALA A 37 -7.75 26.24 3.01
C ALA A 37 -6.85 26.53 1.81
N SER A 38 -5.55 26.55 2.01
CA SER A 38 -4.58 26.59 0.91
C SER A 38 -3.27 25.95 1.34
N PHE A 39 -2.71 25.13 0.47
CA PHE A 39 -1.43 24.47 0.66
C PHE A 39 -0.80 24.20 -0.71
N ASN A 40 0.52 24.04 -0.70
CA ASN A 40 1.28 23.62 -1.87
C ASN A 40 1.29 22.07 -1.88
N ILE A 41 0.92 21.46 -3.02
CA ILE A 41 0.91 19.99 -3.19
C ILE A 41 2.31 19.40 -3.44
N GLU A 42 3.33 20.24 -3.57
CA GLU A 42 4.72 19.91 -3.93
C GLU A 42 5.71 20.34 -2.81
N ASP A 43 5.42 21.44 -2.10
CA ASP A 43 6.25 21.91 -0.98
C ASP A 43 5.79 21.30 0.35
N TYR A 44 6.53 20.28 0.78
CA TYR A 44 6.35 19.61 2.07
C TYR A 44 7.30 20.14 3.16
N SER A 45 8.16 21.10 2.81
CA SER A 45 9.24 21.63 3.65
C SER A 45 8.83 22.84 4.48
N GLY A 46 7.79 23.56 4.07
CA GLY A 46 7.21 24.66 4.83
C GLY A 46 6.61 24.23 6.17
N ILE A 47 6.61 25.13 7.17
CA ILE A 47 6.05 24.96 8.53
C ILE A 47 4.65 24.31 8.55
N SER A 48 4.56 22.98 8.50
CA SER A 48 3.61 22.08 9.18
C SER A 48 3.42 20.76 8.43
N ALA A 49 3.61 19.66 9.18
CA ALA A 49 2.79 18.45 9.18
C ALA A 49 2.64 17.60 7.90
N LEU A 50 2.84 18.09 6.68
CA LEU A 50 2.55 17.30 5.48
C LEU A 50 3.66 16.31 5.13
N ALA A 51 4.94 16.59 5.37
CA ALA A 51 6.02 15.64 5.08
C ALA A 51 5.81 14.26 5.73
N ASP A 52 5.31 14.23 6.97
CA ASP A 52 5.02 12.99 7.72
C ASP A 52 3.56 12.51 7.61
N ARG A 53 2.70 13.22 6.85
CA ARG A 53 1.25 12.92 6.76
C ARG A 53 0.76 12.68 5.34
N ALA A 54 1.32 13.39 4.35
CA ALA A 54 1.09 13.20 2.93
C ALA A 54 1.99 12.08 2.40
N ILE A 55 1.82 10.92 3.04
CA ILE A 55 2.53 9.68 2.76
C ILE A 55 1.51 8.55 2.56
N TYR A 56 1.94 7.50 1.87
CA TYR A 56 1.17 6.31 1.54
C TYR A 56 0.04 6.50 0.52
N THR A 57 -0.40 5.40 -0.10
CA THR A 57 -1.49 5.37 -1.10
C THR A 57 -2.86 5.75 -0.54
N THR A 58 -3.01 5.73 0.78
CA THR A 58 -4.24 6.05 1.53
C THR A 58 -4.36 7.53 1.86
N ASN A 59 -3.54 8.39 1.25
CA ASN A 59 -3.58 9.83 1.46
C ASN A 59 -3.75 10.58 0.13
N GLU A 60 -4.83 11.34 0.00
CA GLU A 60 -5.15 12.10 -1.22
C GLU A 60 -4.10 13.15 -1.60
N ILE A 61 -3.46 13.81 -0.62
CA ILE A 61 -2.41 14.80 -0.87
C ILE A 61 -1.14 14.09 -1.37
N ALA A 62 -0.81 12.92 -0.82
CA ALA A 62 0.30 12.11 -1.31
C ALA A 62 0.08 11.70 -2.78
N VAL A 63 -1.13 11.25 -3.12
CA VAL A 63 -1.49 10.89 -4.49
C VAL A 63 -1.41 12.12 -5.41
N ALA A 64 -1.95 13.27 -4.99
CA ALA A 64 -1.92 14.49 -5.79
C ALA A 64 -0.48 14.97 -6.04
N GLY A 65 0.37 14.95 -5.01
CA GLY A 65 1.77 15.30 -5.09
C GLY A 65 2.54 14.40 -6.05
N VAL A 66 2.41 13.09 -5.91
CA VAL A 66 3.02 12.13 -6.85
C VAL A 66 2.64 12.40 -8.31
N LEU A 67 1.37 12.73 -8.57
CA LEU A 67 0.92 13.05 -9.93
C LEU A 67 1.47 14.41 -10.41
N TRP A 68 1.64 15.36 -9.51
CA TRP A 68 2.26 16.65 -9.77
C TRP A 68 3.75 16.51 -10.11
N ASP A 69 4.51 15.76 -9.31
CA ASP A 69 5.93 15.38 -9.48
C ASP A 69 6.18 14.61 -10.81
N LEU A 70 5.12 14.03 -11.40
CA LEU A 70 5.19 13.43 -12.75
C LEU A 70 5.01 14.46 -13.88
N PHE A 71 4.35 15.58 -13.62
CA PHE A 71 3.90 16.55 -14.62
C PHE A 71 4.82 17.78 -14.72
N ASP A 72 5.27 18.29 -13.59
CA ASP A 72 5.99 19.53 -13.47
C ASP A 72 7.44 19.45 -13.99
N PRO A 73 8.16 20.57 -14.10
CA PRO A 73 9.55 20.55 -14.52
C PRO A 73 10.43 19.84 -13.49
N VAL A 74 11.31 18.95 -13.95
CA VAL A 74 12.32 18.26 -13.12
C VAL A 74 13.04 19.24 -12.18
N ASP A 75 12.83 19.07 -10.87
CA ASP A 75 13.65 19.67 -9.82
C ASP A 75 14.23 18.57 -8.90
N ASN A 76 15.54 18.33 -9.05
CA ASN A 76 16.24 17.34 -8.24
C ASN A 76 16.31 17.69 -6.74
N ASN A 77 15.99 18.93 -6.35
CA ASN A 77 15.94 19.34 -4.94
C ASN A 77 14.65 18.89 -4.25
N GLU A 78 13.60 18.57 -5.01
CA GLU A 78 12.26 18.18 -4.54
C GLU A 78 12.00 16.68 -4.71
N GLY A 79 12.87 15.98 -5.46
CA GLY A 79 12.80 14.53 -5.68
C GLY A 79 12.22 14.16 -7.04
N ASP A 80 11.94 15.16 -7.87
CA ASP A 80 11.30 14.99 -9.17
C ASP A 80 12.34 14.60 -10.19
N THR A 81 12.13 13.43 -10.78
CA THR A 81 13.04 12.84 -11.76
C THR A 81 12.38 12.72 -13.13
N LEU A 82 11.16 13.21 -13.26
CA LEU A 82 10.34 13.17 -14.47
C LEU A 82 9.69 14.52 -14.73
N ALA A 83 9.36 14.76 -16.00
CA ALA A 83 8.55 15.87 -16.46
C ALA A 83 7.74 15.40 -17.68
N LEU A 84 6.54 14.89 -17.44
CA LEU A 84 5.67 14.34 -18.45
C LEU A 84 4.63 15.37 -18.88
N SER A 85 4.22 15.33 -20.14
CA SER A 85 3.03 16.08 -20.53
C SER A 85 1.79 15.47 -19.89
N PHE A 86 0.79 16.30 -19.59
CA PHE A 86 -0.51 15.82 -19.13
C PHE A 86 -1.11 14.76 -20.07
N SER A 87 -0.91 14.89 -21.39
CA SER A 87 -1.35 13.87 -22.35
C SER A 87 -0.77 12.49 -22.07
N LYS A 88 0.50 12.38 -21.64
CA LYS A 88 1.12 11.09 -21.31
C LYS A 88 0.53 10.51 -20.02
N ILE A 89 0.36 11.34 -18.99
CA ILE A 89 -0.26 10.94 -17.71
C ILE A 89 -1.71 10.48 -17.94
N PHE A 90 -2.48 11.25 -18.70
CA PHE A 90 -3.86 10.92 -19.02
C PHE A 90 -3.96 9.68 -19.90
N GLN A 91 -3.00 9.45 -20.81
CA GLN A 91 -2.97 8.23 -21.61
C GLN A 91 -2.82 6.97 -20.74
N THR A 92 -2.07 7.01 -19.64
CA THR A 92 -2.03 5.92 -18.66
C THR A 92 -3.43 5.61 -18.12
N VAL A 93 -4.21 6.63 -17.77
CA VAL A 93 -5.60 6.47 -17.29
C VAL A 93 -6.50 5.88 -18.37
N LEU A 94 -6.34 6.30 -19.63
CA LEU A 94 -7.10 5.75 -20.76
C LEU A 94 -6.81 4.27 -21.05
N ASN A 95 -5.63 3.78 -20.62
CA ASN A 95 -5.21 2.39 -20.77
C ASN A 95 -5.49 1.55 -19.52
N PHE A 96 -6.22 2.07 -18.53
CA PHE A 96 -6.64 1.25 -17.39
C PHE A 96 -7.41 0.02 -17.88
N PRO A 97 -7.13 -1.17 -17.31
CA PRO A 97 -7.80 -2.39 -17.72
C PRO A 97 -9.30 -2.24 -17.47
N ALA A 98 -10.12 -2.71 -18.41
CA ALA A 98 -11.56 -2.86 -18.22
C ALA A 98 -11.79 -3.95 -17.17
N SER A 99 -11.76 -3.55 -15.89
CA SER A 99 -11.70 -4.46 -14.75
C SER A 99 -12.81 -4.11 -13.75
N PRO A 100 -13.42 -5.09 -13.08
CA PRO A 100 -14.27 -4.83 -11.92
C PRO A 100 -13.45 -4.37 -10.69
N LYS A 101 -12.12 -4.36 -10.77
CA LYS A 101 -11.24 -3.90 -9.69
C LYS A 101 -11.35 -2.37 -9.54
N PRO A 102 -11.34 -1.84 -8.32
CA PRO A 102 -11.44 -0.41 -8.09
C PRO A 102 -10.22 0.33 -8.65
N THR A 103 -10.46 1.53 -9.17
CA THR A 103 -9.38 2.39 -9.67
C THR A 103 -8.64 3.04 -8.51
N THR A 104 -7.33 2.82 -8.44
CA THR A 104 -6.45 3.28 -7.37
C THR A 104 -5.10 3.73 -7.93
N LEU A 105 -4.23 4.31 -7.10
CA LEU A 105 -2.85 4.61 -7.48
C LEU A 105 -2.07 3.33 -7.90
N GLU A 106 -2.43 2.16 -7.38
CA GLU A 106 -1.85 0.87 -7.79
C GLU A 106 -2.21 0.52 -9.23
N THR A 107 -3.45 0.79 -9.64
CA THR A 107 -3.89 0.63 -11.03
C THR A 107 -3.11 1.58 -11.94
N PHE A 108 -2.91 2.81 -11.49
CA PHE A 108 -2.08 3.77 -12.22
C PHE A 108 -0.63 3.31 -12.36
N TRP A 109 0.00 2.91 -11.26
CA TRP A 109 1.37 2.40 -11.23
C TRP A 109 1.55 1.18 -12.14
N THR A 110 0.73 0.15 -11.98
CA THR A 110 0.83 -1.08 -12.77
C THR A 110 0.60 -0.83 -14.26
N THR A 111 -0.37 0.02 -14.61
CA THR A 111 -0.58 0.43 -16.01
C THR A 111 0.63 1.22 -16.53
N PHE A 112 1.08 2.24 -15.80
CA PHE A 112 2.22 3.07 -16.18
C PHE A 112 3.49 2.25 -16.43
N SER A 113 3.78 1.28 -15.55
CA SER A 113 4.98 0.44 -15.62
C SER A 113 4.90 -0.63 -16.72
N SER A 114 3.69 -1.02 -17.13
CA SER A 114 3.47 -1.99 -18.20
C SER A 114 3.45 -1.37 -19.61
N GLU A 115 3.17 -0.07 -19.72
CA GLU A 115 2.96 0.61 -20.99
C GLU A 115 4.29 1.07 -21.63
N ALA A 116 4.46 0.80 -22.92
CA ALA A 116 5.63 1.27 -23.69
C ALA A 116 5.68 2.80 -23.87
N LEU A 117 4.63 3.52 -23.43
CA LEU A 117 4.44 4.95 -23.61
C LEU A 117 5.43 5.82 -22.81
N THR A 118 6.00 5.25 -21.76
CA THR A 118 6.88 5.92 -20.80
C THR A 118 8.23 5.21 -20.68
N ALA A 119 8.62 4.43 -21.71
CA ALA A 119 9.82 3.58 -21.70
C ALA A 119 11.04 4.25 -21.02
N GLY A 120 11.48 3.66 -19.90
CA GLY A 120 12.59 4.16 -19.07
C GLY A 120 12.19 5.08 -17.90
N SER A 121 10.91 5.42 -17.74
CA SER A 121 10.42 6.28 -16.66
C SER A 121 9.93 5.53 -15.42
N SER A 122 9.79 4.20 -15.44
CA SER A 122 9.29 3.42 -14.30
C SER A 122 10.19 3.54 -13.07
N THR A 123 11.52 3.49 -13.23
CA THR A 123 12.48 3.72 -12.14
C THR A 123 12.38 5.11 -11.56
N ALA A 124 12.20 6.12 -12.41
CA ALA A 124 12.06 7.50 -11.97
C ALA A 124 10.73 7.73 -11.24
N PHE A 125 9.63 7.14 -11.73
CA PHE A 125 8.35 7.15 -11.04
C PHE A 125 8.41 6.39 -9.70
N GLN A 126 9.14 5.27 -9.64
CA GLN A 126 9.39 4.57 -8.40
C GLN A 126 10.07 5.46 -7.35
N SER A 127 11.07 6.26 -7.75
CA SER A 127 11.72 7.22 -6.85
C SER A 127 10.76 8.28 -6.31
N ILE A 128 9.86 8.80 -7.16
CA ILE A 128 8.81 9.74 -6.76
C ILE A 128 7.87 9.10 -5.72
N LEU A 129 7.42 7.87 -5.97
CA LEU A 129 6.59 7.11 -5.03
C LEU A 129 7.31 6.89 -3.69
N GLN A 130 8.61 6.55 -3.72
CA GLN A 130 9.44 6.37 -2.53
C GLN A 130 9.57 7.65 -1.70
N GLY A 131 9.62 8.82 -2.34
CA GLY A 131 9.60 10.12 -1.67
C GLY A 131 8.37 10.33 -0.77
N ARG A 132 7.27 9.61 -1.05
CA ARG A 132 6.02 9.61 -0.26
C ARG A 132 5.81 8.34 0.54
N GLN A 133 6.85 7.51 0.71
CA GLN A 133 6.76 6.20 1.36
C GLN A 133 5.73 5.26 0.71
N ILE A 134 5.43 5.46 -0.58
CA ILE A 134 4.52 4.63 -1.35
C ILE A 134 5.30 3.44 -1.90
N ALA A 135 5.07 2.27 -1.31
CA ALA A 135 5.78 1.04 -1.62
C ALA A 135 4.89 0.12 -2.48
N LEU A 136 4.94 0.33 -3.79
CA LEU A 136 4.18 -0.43 -4.81
C LEU A 136 5.11 -1.24 -5.73
N PHE A 137 6.28 -1.61 -5.23
CA PHE A 137 7.35 -2.24 -5.99
C PHE A 137 7.95 -3.34 -5.15
N GLN A 138 8.68 -4.23 -5.83
CA GLN A 138 9.27 -5.41 -5.22
C GLN A 138 10.27 -4.98 -4.16
N ASP A 139 10.15 -5.55 -2.98
CA ASP A 139 11.16 -5.38 -1.95
C ASP A 139 12.43 -6.16 -2.29
N THR A 140 13.51 -5.85 -1.59
CA THR A 140 14.78 -6.57 -1.76
C THR A 140 14.77 -7.94 -1.08
N THR A 141 13.70 -8.28 -0.37
CA THR A 141 13.60 -9.41 0.55
C THR A 141 12.99 -10.64 -0.11
N GLU A 142 12.23 -10.49 -1.19
CA GLU A 142 11.80 -11.59 -2.05
C GLU A 142 12.96 -12.41 -2.65
N ALA A 143 14.14 -11.80 -2.83
CA ALA A 143 15.31 -12.45 -3.43
C ALA A 143 16.17 -13.22 -2.41
N THR A 144 15.94 -13.06 -1.11
CA THR A 144 16.74 -13.66 -0.04
C THR A 144 15.86 -14.17 1.07
N GLU A 145 15.90 -15.47 1.32
CA GLU A 145 15.23 -16.09 2.46
C GLU A 145 15.62 -15.39 3.77
N LEU A 146 14.68 -14.69 4.40
CA LEU A 146 14.92 -13.93 5.63
C LEU A 146 14.53 -14.74 6.87
N THR A 147 15.38 -14.71 7.90
CA THR A 147 15.10 -15.42 9.16
C THR A 147 14.55 -14.47 10.22
N LEU A 148 13.42 -14.82 10.84
CA LEU A 148 12.94 -14.11 12.04
C LEU A 148 13.84 -14.46 13.24
N THR A 149 14.89 -13.66 13.47
CA THR A 149 15.78 -13.82 14.63
C THR A 149 15.43 -12.84 15.74
N GLY A 150 14.74 -13.30 16.79
CA GLY A 150 14.74 -12.64 18.10
C GLY A 150 14.23 -11.18 18.15
N ALA A 151 13.06 -10.91 17.53
CA ALA A 151 12.19 -9.75 17.75
C ALA A 151 12.47 -8.42 16.99
N ALA A 152 13.41 -8.34 16.06
CA ALA A 152 13.44 -7.19 15.15
C ALA A 152 12.38 -7.38 14.03
N PRO A 153 11.46 -6.42 13.83
CA PRO A 153 10.51 -6.49 12.73
C PRO A 153 11.22 -6.48 11.38
N GLN A 154 10.69 -7.23 10.42
CA GLN A 154 11.11 -7.17 9.02
C GLN A 154 10.05 -6.45 8.20
N SER A 155 10.45 -5.56 7.31
CA SER A 155 9.55 -4.87 6.38
C SER A 155 9.50 -5.62 5.05
N HIS A 156 8.29 -5.79 4.52
CA HIS A 156 8.01 -6.47 3.25
C HIS A 156 6.95 -5.72 2.46
N THR A 157 6.88 -6.00 1.16
CA THR A 157 5.85 -5.50 0.25
C THR A 157 5.11 -6.65 -0.40
N LEU A 158 3.79 -6.55 -0.50
CA LEU A 158 2.95 -7.48 -1.26
C LEU A 158 3.01 -7.11 -2.76
N TYR A 159 4.18 -7.22 -3.38
CA TYR A 159 4.39 -6.94 -4.80
C TYR A 159 5.56 -7.75 -5.34
N LYS A 160 5.28 -8.54 -6.38
CA LYS A 160 6.30 -9.24 -7.18
C LYS A 160 6.32 -8.77 -8.63
N GLU A 161 7.49 -8.36 -9.12
CA GLU A 161 7.63 -7.89 -10.51
C GLU A 161 7.23 -8.98 -11.51
N GLY A 162 6.38 -8.62 -12.48
CA GLY A 162 5.90 -9.54 -13.52
C GLY A 162 4.88 -10.58 -13.05
N ALA A 163 4.51 -10.59 -11.77
CA ALA A 163 3.38 -11.37 -11.27
C ALA A 163 2.07 -10.55 -11.35
N ASP A 164 0.92 -11.23 -11.29
CA ASP A 164 -0.33 -10.55 -10.94
C ASP A 164 -0.14 -9.90 -9.56
N PRO A 165 -0.51 -8.63 -9.36
CA PRO A 165 -0.52 -7.98 -8.04
C PRO A 165 -1.08 -8.84 -6.89
N SER A 166 -2.01 -9.76 -7.16
CA SER A 166 -2.55 -10.70 -6.16
C SER A 166 -1.80 -12.02 -5.99
N GLY A 167 -0.69 -12.23 -6.71
CA GLY A 167 0.04 -13.50 -6.77
C GLY A 167 1.33 -13.55 -5.97
N ASP A 168 1.64 -12.49 -5.23
CA ASP A 168 2.82 -12.44 -4.38
C ASP A 168 2.62 -13.18 -3.05
N VAL A 169 3.63 -13.94 -2.65
CA VAL A 169 3.67 -14.74 -1.41
C VAL A 169 5.08 -14.65 -0.83
N ASP A 170 5.18 -13.95 0.29
CA ASP A 170 6.40 -13.85 1.08
C ASP A 170 6.58 -15.12 1.91
N VAL A 171 7.66 -15.86 1.68
CA VAL A 171 7.98 -17.10 2.40
C VAL A 171 9.16 -16.86 3.33
N ILE A 172 8.90 -16.83 4.64
CA ILE A 172 9.85 -16.35 5.66
C ILE A 172 10.13 -17.48 6.66
N PRO A 173 11.31 -18.13 6.65
CA PRO A 173 11.61 -19.18 7.62
C PRO A 173 11.87 -18.65 9.03
N PHE A 174 11.62 -19.51 10.00
CA PHE A 174 12.02 -19.31 11.38
C PHE A 174 12.16 -20.64 12.10
N ASN A 175 13.00 -20.67 13.14
CA ASN A 175 13.24 -21.88 13.92
C ASN A 175 12.37 -21.90 15.16
N VAL A 176 11.78 -23.06 15.45
CA VAL A 176 10.97 -23.31 16.65
C VAL A 176 11.56 -24.41 17.50
N THR A 177 11.26 -24.37 18.80
CA THR A 177 11.58 -25.42 19.76
C THR A 177 10.29 -26.06 20.27
N SER A 178 10.24 -27.40 20.28
CA SER A 178 9.10 -28.15 20.80
C SER A 178 8.72 -27.70 22.22
N GLY A 179 7.43 -27.48 22.44
CA GLY A 179 6.86 -27.01 23.72
C GLY A 179 6.86 -25.50 23.92
N THR A 180 7.53 -24.72 23.06
CA THR A 180 7.53 -23.25 23.15
C THR A 180 6.33 -22.67 22.39
N THR A 181 5.67 -21.68 22.99
CA THR A 181 4.63 -20.88 22.33
C THR A 181 5.24 -19.69 21.62
N TYR A 182 4.86 -19.50 20.37
CA TYR A 182 5.29 -18.41 19.51
C TYR A 182 4.10 -17.61 19.02
N THR A 183 4.30 -16.32 18.81
CA THR A 183 3.38 -15.43 18.09
C THR A 183 4.09 -14.88 16.87
N VAL A 184 3.50 -15.11 15.70
CA VAL A 184 3.86 -14.45 14.44
C VAL A 184 2.73 -13.50 14.07
N ARG A 185 3.06 -12.27 13.70
CA ARG A 185 2.03 -11.29 13.32
C ARG A 185 2.54 -10.31 12.28
N THR A 186 1.62 -9.82 11.47
CA THR A 186 1.83 -8.67 10.60
C THR A 186 1.30 -7.40 11.27
N PHE A 187 1.95 -6.27 11.06
CA PHE A 187 1.55 -4.97 11.61
C PHE A 187 2.15 -3.83 10.79
N ASN A 188 1.94 -2.58 11.21
CA ASN A 188 2.37 -1.39 10.46
C ASN A 188 1.95 -1.45 8.99
N LEU A 189 0.68 -1.81 8.77
CA LEU A 189 0.06 -1.95 7.46
C LEU A 189 -0.02 -0.60 6.76
N ASN A 190 0.89 -0.42 5.82
CA ASN A 190 1.05 0.79 5.03
C ASN A 190 0.59 0.52 3.59
N ASN A 191 0.32 1.59 2.86
CA ASN A 191 -0.08 1.51 1.45
C ASN A 191 -1.34 0.66 1.17
N GLY A 192 -2.21 0.50 2.16
CA GLY A 192 -3.44 -0.29 2.03
C GLY A 192 -3.27 -1.79 2.23
N ALA A 193 -2.12 -2.26 2.76
CA ALA A 193 -1.87 -3.68 2.98
C ALA A 193 -3.00 -4.36 3.78
N ASP A 194 -3.38 -5.54 3.31
CA ASP A 194 -4.30 -6.46 3.95
C ASP A 194 -3.72 -7.87 3.80
N THR A 195 -3.31 -8.43 4.92
CA THR A 195 -2.47 -9.64 4.94
C THR A 195 -3.31 -10.87 5.25
N PHE A 196 -2.87 -12.00 4.71
CA PHE A 196 -3.23 -13.33 5.15
C PHE A 196 -1.94 -14.06 5.51
N LEU A 197 -1.88 -14.60 6.73
CA LEU A 197 -0.72 -15.31 7.26
C LEU A 197 -1.03 -16.80 7.40
N SER A 198 -0.09 -17.64 6.99
CA SER A 198 -0.12 -19.07 7.32
C SER A 198 1.22 -19.55 7.86
N ILE A 199 1.20 -20.45 8.84
CA ILE A 199 2.40 -21.12 9.36
C ILE A 199 2.46 -22.52 8.79
N ARG A 200 3.62 -22.90 8.24
CA ARG A 200 3.87 -24.22 7.67
C ARG A 200 5.09 -24.90 8.25
N ASN A 201 5.05 -26.22 8.23
CA ASN A 201 6.20 -27.11 8.38
C ASN A 201 6.23 -28.13 7.23
N ASP A 202 7.13 -29.12 7.33
CA ASP A 202 7.26 -30.22 6.37
C ASP A 202 5.98 -31.03 6.15
N SER A 203 5.02 -30.97 7.09
CA SER A 203 3.72 -31.65 7.00
C SER A 203 2.62 -30.82 6.33
N GLY A 204 2.85 -29.52 6.08
CA GLY A 204 1.91 -28.60 5.45
C GLY A 204 1.53 -27.40 6.33
N VAL A 205 0.35 -26.83 6.07
CA VAL A 205 -0.20 -25.72 6.88
C VAL A 205 -0.60 -26.23 8.26
N ILE A 206 -0.10 -25.56 9.29
CA ILE A 206 -0.41 -25.83 10.70
C ILE A 206 -1.55 -24.94 11.16
N GLU A 207 -1.47 -23.65 10.83
CA GLU A 207 -2.43 -22.64 11.25
C GLU A 207 -2.47 -21.50 10.22
N SER A 208 -3.59 -20.79 10.14
CA SER A 208 -3.74 -19.64 9.26
C SER A 208 -4.63 -18.58 9.89
N ASN A 209 -4.34 -17.32 9.61
CA ASN A 209 -5.15 -16.19 10.06
C ASN A 209 -5.21 -15.13 8.96
N ASP A 210 -6.44 -14.72 8.62
CA ASP A 210 -6.70 -13.60 7.73
C ASP A 210 -6.65 -12.31 8.54
N ASN A 211 -7.61 -12.14 9.45
CA ASN A 211 -7.74 -10.97 10.31
C ASN A 211 -7.50 -11.31 11.77
N GLU A 212 -6.69 -10.51 12.45
CA GLU A 212 -6.38 -10.62 13.89
C GLU A 212 -7.66 -10.56 14.73
N SER A 213 -8.65 -9.77 14.29
CA SER A 213 -9.96 -9.70 14.95
C SER A 213 -10.83 -10.95 14.79
N GLY A 214 -10.51 -11.82 13.83
CA GLY A 214 -11.35 -12.93 13.39
C GLY A 214 -12.62 -12.51 12.63
N LEU A 215 -12.82 -11.22 12.37
CA LEU A 215 -13.91 -10.73 11.52
C LEU A 215 -13.54 -10.92 10.05
N THR A 216 -14.54 -11.09 9.19
CA THR A 216 -14.35 -11.22 7.74
C THR A 216 -15.19 -10.19 7.00
N HIS A 217 -14.68 -9.73 5.86
CA HIS A 217 -15.42 -8.87 4.94
C HIS A 217 -16.32 -9.67 3.98
N LEU A 218 -16.35 -11.00 4.10
CA LEU A 218 -17.30 -11.85 3.38
C LEU A 218 -18.75 -11.50 3.74
N ASN A 219 -19.60 -11.39 2.71
CA ASN A 219 -21.04 -11.12 2.83
C ASN A 219 -21.42 -9.83 3.59
N CYS A 220 -20.50 -8.86 3.70
CA CYS A 220 -20.81 -7.53 4.22
C CYS A 220 -21.13 -6.55 3.09
N GLY A 221 -21.78 -5.43 3.40
CA GLY A 221 -22.08 -4.40 2.42
C GLY A 221 -22.64 -3.11 3.02
N ILE A 222 -22.67 -2.08 2.18
CA ILE A 222 -23.31 -0.81 2.50
C ILE A 222 -24.69 -0.81 1.83
N VAL A 223 -25.74 -0.66 2.62
CA VAL A 223 -27.05 -0.28 2.09
C VAL A 223 -27.03 1.23 1.90
N PHE A 224 -27.34 1.73 0.69
CA PHE A 224 -27.37 3.16 0.42
C PHE A 224 -28.34 3.85 1.41
N GLY A 225 -27.82 4.74 2.26
CA GLY A 225 -28.60 5.40 3.33
C GLY A 225 -28.75 4.60 4.63
N GLY A 226 -28.07 3.47 4.79
CA GLY A 226 -28.01 2.66 6.01
C GLY A 226 -26.61 2.59 6.62
N GLU A 227 -26.51 1.97 7.80
CA GLU A 227 -25.24 1.67 8.44
C GLU A 227 -24.55 0.49 7.73
N SER A 228 -23.24 0.61 7.53
CA SER A 228 -22.42 -0.51 7.03
C SER A 228 -22.36 -1.61 8.07
N ASN A 229 -22.58 -2.86 7.65
CA ASN A 229 -22.29 -4.03 8.49
C ASN A 229 -20.87 -4.60 8.24
N CYS A 230 -20.09 -3.97 7.37
CA CYS A 230 -18.70 -4.37 7.14
C CYS A 230 -17.84 -4.06 8.36
N PRO A 231 -16.87 -4.94 8.69
CA PRO A 231 -15.80 -4.59 9.60
C PRO A 231 -15.14 -3.27 9.17
N ALA A 232 -14.71 -2.48 10.15
CA ALA A 232 -14.03 -1.22 9.86
C ALA A 232 -12.66 -1.50 9.22
N ASN A 233 -12.27 -0.71 8.22
CA ASN A 233 -10.97 -0.77 7.58
C ASN A 233 -9.87 -0.27 8.55
N ASN A 234 -9.37 -1.13 9.43
CA ASN A 234 -8.44 -0.78 10.50
C ASN A 234 -7.42 -1.91 10.71
N THR A 235 -6.40 -1.63 11.54
CA THR A 235 -5.29 -2.56 11.77
C THR A 235 -5.77 -3.98 12.11
N LEU A 236 -6.67 -4.16 13.07
CA LEU A 236 -7.11 -5.50 13.51
C LEU A 236 -7.91 -6.28 12.45
N ASN A 237 -8.48 -5.59 11.47
CA ASN A 237 -9.30 -6.18 10.42
C ASN A 237 -8.54 -6.31 9.09
N LEU A 238 -7.23 -6.06 9.09
CA LEU A 238 -6.34 -6.17 7.92
C LEU A 238 -5.00 -6.83 8.29
N SER A 239 -4.64 -6.89 9.58
CA SER A 239 -3.44 -7.60 10.07
C SER A 239 -3.79 -9.05 10.33
N SER A 240 -2.77 -9.89 10.28
CA SER A 240 -2.87 -11.29 10.66
C SER A 240 -2.01 -11.58 11.87
N SER A 241 -2.49 -12.44 12.78
CA SER A 241 -1.71 -12.90 13.93
C SER A 241 -2.02 -14.36 14.24
N ILE A 242 -0.97 -15.15 14.45
CA ILE A 242 -1.05 -16.55 14.83
C ILE A 242 -0.22 -16.78 16.08
N THR A 243 -0.86 -17.32 17.11
CA THR A 243 -0.18 -17.84 18.31
C THR A 243 -0.31 -19.36 18.35
N PHE A 244 0.82 -20.08 18.39
CA PHE A 244 0.83 -21.54 18.39
C PHE A 244 1.93 -22.10 19.31
N THR A 245 1.70 -23.30 19.86
CA THR A 245 2.72 -24.05 20.59
C THR A 245 3.34 -25.09 19.67
N ALA A 246 4.64 -24.95 19.41
CA ALA A 246 5.36 -25.87 18.52
C ALA A 246 5.34 -27.29 19.10
N GLN A 247 4.91 -28.26 18.29
CA GLN A 247 4.88 -29.69 18.69
C GLN A 247 6.22 -30.39 18.43
N GLU A 248 7.07 -29.78 17.61
CA GLU A 248 8.38 -30.30 17.21
C GLU A 248 9.43 -29.18 17.19
N THR A 249 10.69 -29.57 17.19
CA THR A 249 11.82 -28.64 16.99
C THR A 249 12.23 -28.73 15.53
N GLY A 250 12.27 -27.60 14.83
CA GLY A 250 12.57 -27.57 13.40
C GLY A 250 12.47 -26.18 12.79
N SER A 251 12.60 -26.13 11.47
CA SER A 251 12.40 -24.93 10.66
C SER A 251 10.97 -24.89 10.16
N PHE A 252 10.27 -23.81 10.45
CA PHE A 252 8.91 -23.52 9.99
C PHE A 252 8.97 -22.34 9.01
N THR A 253 7.93 -22.12 8.22
CA THR A 253 7.80 -20.93 7.39
C THR A 253 6.53 -20.15 7.74
N ALA A 254 6.65 -18.83 7.76
CA ALA A 254 5.53 -17.92 7.71
C ALA A 254 5.33 -17.55 6.24
N GLU A 255 4.18 -17.91 5.68
CA GLU A 255 3.77 -17.44 4.35
C GLU A 255 2.80 -16.29 4.53
N VAL A 256 3.17 -15.11 4.04
CA VAL A 256 2.29 -13.93 4.02
C VAL A 256 1.91 -13.63 2.58
N MET A 257 0.65 -13.36 2.35
CA MET A 257 0.16 -12.88 1.06
C MET A 257 -0.95 -11.87 1.27
N ARG A 258 -1.43 -11.26 0.18
CA ARG A 258 -2.65 -10.44 0.23
C ARG A 258 -3.85 -11.31 0.62
N SER A 259 -4.71 -10.81 1.52
CA SER A 259 -5.99 -11.46 1.84
C SER A 259 -6.84 -11.71 0.59
N THR A 260 -7.40 -12.92 0.47
CA THR A 260 -8.35 -13.25 -0.60
C THR A 260 -9.73 -12.64 -0.35
N ASP A 261 -10.04 -12.33 0.91
CA ASP A 261 -11.31 -11.75 1.36
C ASP A 261 -11.18 -10.24 1.64
N ALA A 262 -10.11 -9.62 1.13
CA ALA A 262 -9.83 -8.20 1.35
C ALA A 262 -11.00 -7.29 0.94
N PRO A 263 -11.33 -6.27 1.75
CA PRO A 263 -12.38 -5.32 1.39
C PRO A 263 -11.94 -4.49 0.18
N PRO A 264 -12.89 -3.92 -0.58
CA PRO A 264 -12.57 -3.02 -1.69
C PRO A 264 -11.78 -1.76 -1.30
N SER A 265 -11.72 -1.42 0.00
CA SER A 265 -10.95 -0.31 0.54
C SER A 265 -9.47 -0.64 0.80
N ALA A 266 -9.11 -1.92 0.76
CA ALA A 266 -7.74 -2.39 0.89
C ALA A 266 -7.04 -2.51 -0.48
N GLY A 267 -5.72 -2.46 -0.43
CA GLY A 267 -4.83 -2.54 -1.58
C GLY A 267 -4.86 -3.89 -2.27
N LEU A 268 -4.54 -3.87 -3.57
CA LEU A 268 -4.01 -5.06 -4.24
C LEU A 268 -2.55 -5.30 -3.87
N LEU A 269 -1.85 -4.23 -3.53
CA LEU A 269 -0.48 -4.19 -3.09
C LEU A 269 -0.47 -3.67 -1.65
N GLY A 270 0.72 -3.50 -1.08
CA GLY A 270 0.87 -2.87 0.21
C GLY A 270 2.23 -3.15 0.82
N ALA A 271 2.49 -2.53 1.97
CA ALA A 271 3.67 -2.84 2.76
C ALA A 271 3.26 -3.18 4.19
N TYR A 272 3.96 -4.12 4.79
CA TYR A 272 3.71 -4.56 6.16
C TYR A 272 5.03 -4.83 6.87
N GLU A 273 4.97 -4.88 8.20
CA GLU A 273 6.03 -5.43 9.04
C GLU A 273 5.59 -6.75 9.63
N ILE A 274 6.54 -7.67 9.83
CA ILE A 274 6.32 -8.97 10.47
C ILE A 274 7.34 -9.19 11.58
N ASP A 275 6.88 -9.74 12.71
CA ASP A 275 7.74 -10.16 13.81
C ASP A 275 7.42 -11.59 14.30
N LEU A 276 8.37 -12.14 15.06
CA LEU A 276 8.23 -13.37 15.84
C LEU A 276 8.55 -13.05 17.29
N SER A 277 7.66 -13.44 18.20
CA SER A 277 7.83 -13.27 19.64
C SER A 277 7.43 -14.52 20.41
N THR A 278 7.90 -14.62 21.64
CA THR A 278 7.38 -15.54 22.66
C THR A 278 6.59 -14.72 23.69
N PRO A 279 5.44 -15.20 24.19
CA PRO A 279 4.66 -14.50 25.22
C PRO A 279 5.44 -14.17 26.50
#